data_AF-A0A9D9UV57-F1
#
_entry.id   AF-A0A9D9UV57-F1
#
_cell.length_a   1.000
_cell.length_b   1.000
_cell.length_c   1.000
_cell.angle_alpha   90.00
_cell.angle_beta   90.00
_cell.angle_gamma   90.00
#
_symmetry.space_group_name_H-M   'P 1'
#
loop_
_entity.id
_entity.type
_entity.pdbx_description
1 polymer ?
#
loop_
_entity_poly.entity_id
_entity_poly.type
_entity_poly.pdbx_seq_one_letter_code
_entity_poly.pdbx_strand_id
1 'polypeptide(L)'
;VFRGRAYPGSKVTVLKEARIIVSTVASPDGTFDVTAKKITPGTYTFSVYGTDKRGVQSATHAFTVAMTANVTNIVSGIFLPPTMTIDKKEVRWGEVLVTIGQTNPSSEVTIFVNSEREVVKKVFASADGSWLLNFDTTEIERGNHSTQSRAAKQGEISPLSKPLSFKVGDRTVYAESESESQATSKGDVNGDSRVNLVDFSVVAYWFKRANPPATADLNGDGQVTLVDFSILAYNWNG
;
A
#
# COMPACT_ATOMS: atom_id res chain seq x y z
N VAL A 1 10.07 11.37 -20.07
CA VAL A 1 10.77 10.30 -19.33
C VAL A 1 10.71 10.64 -17.85
N PHE A 2 10.28 9.71 -17.01
CA PHE A 2 10.25 9.85 -15.55
C PHE A 2 11.37 9.01 -14.96
N ARG A 3 12.22 9.62 -14.12
CA ARG A 3 13.39 8.99 -13.50
C ARG A 3 13.38 9.20 -12.01
N GLY A 4 13.70 8.15 -11.27
CA GLY A 4 13.66 8.23 -9.83
C GLY A 4 14.16 7.02 -9.08
N ARG A 5 13.87 7.04 -7.78
CA ARG A 5 14.18 6.02 -6.79
C ARG A 5 12.89 5.47 -6.21
N ALA A 6 12.79 4.16 -6.15
CA ALA A 6 11.69 3.38 -5.63
C ALA A 6 12.26 2.18 -4.83
N TYR A 7 11.40 1.22 -4.52
CA TYR A 7 11.75 0.00 -3.80
C TYR A 7 12.28 -1.04 -4.79
N PRO A 8 13.31 -1.84 -4.46
CA PRO A 8 13.83 -2.85 -5.38
C PRO A 8 12.74 -3.80 -5.88
N GLY A 9 12.63 -3.95 -7.20
CA GLY A 9 11.66 -4.86 -7.82
C GLY A 9 10.19 -4.44 -7.68
N SER A 10 9.88 -3.27 -7.12
CA SER A 10 8.48 -2.82 -6.99
C SER A 10 7.90 -2.27 -8.28
N LYS A 11 6.58 -2.40 -8.43
CA LYS A 11 5.84 -1.70 -9.47
C LYS A 11 5.74 -0.22 -9.11
N VAL A 12 6.15 0.65 -10.03
CA VAL A 12 5.92 2.10 -9.94
C VAL A 12 4.97 2.54 -11.05
N THR A 13 3.96 3.32 -10.65
CA THR A 13 2.87 3.76 -11.51
C THR A 13 2.88 5.26 -11.64
N VAL A 14 2.80 5.75 -12.87
CA VAL A 14 2.73 7.18 -13.18
C VAL A 14 1.34 7.51 -13.70
N LEU A 15 0.78 8.58 -13.17
CA LEU A 15 -0.53 9.12 -13.50
C LEU A 15 -0.38 10.52 -14.08
N LYS A 16 -1.27 10.85 -15.00
CA LYS A 16 -1.48 12.21 -15.51
C LYS A 16 -2.94 12.56 -15.21
N GLU A 17 -3.18 13.65 -14.49
CA GLU A 17 -4.54 14.07 -14.10
C GLU A 17 -5.34 12.90 -13.47
N ALA A 18 -4.73 12.24 -12.47
CA ALA A 18 -5.27 11.07 -11.76
C ALA A 18 -5.59 9.82 -12.61
N ARG A 19 -5.21 9.78 -13.90
CA ARG A 19 -5.34 8.59 -14.75
C ARG A 19 -4.00 7.94 -14.98
N ILE A 20 -3.93 6.61 -14.83
CA ILE A 20 -2.72 5.84 -15.11
C ILE A 20 -2.35 6.01 -16.60
N ILE A 21 -1.10 6.39 -16.85
CA ILE A 21 -0.58 6.55 -18.22
C ILE A 21 0.52 5.56 -18.54
N VAL A 22 1.29 5.13 -17.54
CA VAL A 22 2.37 4.15 -17.71
C VAL A 22 2.76 3.56 -16.36
N SER A 23 3.31 2.35 -16.36
CA SER A 23 3.95 1.73 -15.19
C SER A 23 5.27 1.08 -15.60
N THR A 24 6.17 0.91 -14.64
CA THR A 24 7.42 0.18 -14.80
C THR A 24 7.73 -0.62 -13.53
N VAL A 25 8.77 -1.44 -13.58
CA VAL A 25 9.33 -2.13 -12.41
C VAL A 25 10.67 -1.48 -12.08
N ALA A 26 10.91 -1.19 -10.81
CA ALA A 26 12.17 -0.64 -10.36
C ALA A 26 13.28 -1.70 -10.41
N SER A 27 14.47 -1.27 -10.79
CA SER A 27 15.69 -2.08 -10.83
C SER A 27 16.09 -2.58 -9.43
N PRO A 28 16.97 -3.60 -9.32
CA PRO A 28 17.46 -4.10 -8.03
C PRO A 28 18.18 -3.05 -7.17
N ASP A 29 18.77 -2.02 -7.77
CA ASP A 29 19.37 -0.88 -7.07
C ASP A 29 18.33 0.17 -6.59
N GLY A 30 17.05 -0.12 -6.84
CA GLY A 30 15.91 0.73 -6.54
C GLY A 30 15.78 1.95 -7.46
N THR A 31 16.48 2.02 -8.59
CA THR A 31 16.24 3.06 -9.60
C THR A 31 15.11 2.68 -10.54
N PHE A 32 14.45 3.66 -11.14
CA PHE A 32 13.51 3.43 -12.23
C PHE A 32 13.62 4.50 -13.31
N ASP A 33 13.35 4.09 -14.55
CA ASP A 33 13.12 4.97 -15.70
C ASP A 33 11.87 4.46 -16.44
N VAL A 34 10.97 5.37 -16.80
CA VAL A 34 9.81 5.04 -17.61
C VAL A 34 9.44 6.14 -18.59
N THR A 35 9.12 5.73 -19.82
CA THR A 35 8.75 6.64 -20.90
C THR A 35 7.24 6.58 -21.16
N ALA A 36 6.53 7.65 -20.83
CA ALA A 36 5.17 7.87 -21.30
C ALA A 36 5.18 8.48 -22.71
N LYS A 37 4.32 7.97 -23.60
CA LYS A 37 4.15 8.45 -24.98
C LYS A 37 2.82 9.18 -25.14
N LYS A 38 2.65 9.90 -26.25
CA LYS A 38 1.40 10.58 -26.63
C LYS A 38 0.91 11.62 -25.61
N ILE A 39 1.84 12.34 -24.97
CA ILE A 39 1.52 13.48 -24.12
C ILE A 39 1.61 14.75 -24.99
N THR A 40 0.47 15.41 -25.19
CA THR A 40 0.40 16.70 -25.89
C THR A 40 1.09 17.80 -25.09
N PRO A 41 1.60 18.86 -25.73
CA PRO A 41 2.12 20.03 -25.03
C PRO A 41 1.09 20.62 -24.06
N GLY A 42 1.57 21.23 -22.98
CA GLY A 42 0.72 21.81 -21.93
C GLY A 42 1.23 21.50 -20.53
N THR A 43 0.63 22.14 -19.53
CA THR A 43 0.96 21.93 -18.13
C THR A 43 0.03 20.88 -17.54
N TYR A 44 0.61 19.87 -16.87
CA TYR A 44 -0.15 18.79 -16.26
C TYR A 44 0.34 18.49 -14.85
N THR A 45 -0.58 17.99 -14.03
CA THR A 45 -0.25 17.34 -12.78
C THR A 45 0.08 15.88 -13.04
N PHE A 46 1.31 15.50 -12.73
CA PHE A 46 1.72 14.11 -12.69
C PHE A 46 1.70 13.61 -11.25
N SER A 47 1.43 12.33 -11.09
CA SER A 47 1.50 11.68 -9.79
C SER A 47 2.21 10.34 -9.92
N VAL A 48 3.02 10.00 -8.92
CA VAL A 48 3.78 8.75 -8.90
C VAL A 48 3.61 8.08 -7.56
N TYR A 49 3.36 6.78 -7.58
CA TYR A 49 3.38 5.93 -6.38
C TYR A 49 4.02 4.58 -6.70
N GLY A 50 4.42 3.87 -5.65
CA GLY A 50 4.92 2.50 -5.73
C GLY A 50 4.15 1.57 -4.80
N THR A 51 4.22 0.27 -5.10
CA THR A 51 3.65 -0.79 -4.26
C THR A 51 4.77 -1.73 -3.83
N ASP A 52 4.98 -1.87 -2.53
CA ASP A 52 6.06 -2.69 -1.98
C ASP A 52 5.80 -4.21 -2.11
N LYS A 53 6.76 -5.05 -1.72
CA LYS A 53 6.65 -6.51 -1.84
C LYS A 53 5.54 -7.14 -0.99
N ARG A 54 4.99 -6.39 -0.03
CA ARG A 54 3.87 -6.81 0.83
C ARG A 54 2.53 -6.26 0.33
N GLY A 55 2.51 -5.55 -0.81
CA GLY A 55 1.30 -4.95 -1.35
C GLY A 55 0.98 -3.55 -0.79
N VAL A 56 1.82 -3.01 0.09
CA VAL A 56 1.58 -1.70 0.70
C VAL A 56 1.87 -0.61 -0.33
N GLN A 57 0.89 0.25 -0.58
CA GLN A 57 1.07 1.38 -1.51
C GLN A 57 1.65 2.60 -0.78
N SER A 58 2.66 3.22 -1.38
CA SER A 58 3.24 4.50 -0.95
C SER A 58 2.22 5.62 -0.87
N ALA A 59 2.57 6.72 -0.18
CA ALA A 59 1.91 7.99 -0.44
C ALA A 59 2.14 8.40 -1.90
N THR A 60 1.11 8.99 -2.52
CA THR A 60 1.19 9.47 -3.90
C THR A 60 1.95 10.79 -3.93
N HIS A 61 3.05 10.84 -4.67
CA HIS A 61 3.80 12.07 -4.87
C HIS A 61 3.32 12.77 -6.13
N ALA A 62 2.73 13.97 -5.98
CA ALA A 62 2.21 14.77 -7.08
C ALA A 62 3.08 16.00 -7.33
N PHE A 63 3.26 16.35 -8.61
CA PHE A 63 4.01 17.52 -9.04
C PHE A 63 3.53 18.00 -10.42
N THR A 64 3.64 19.30 -10.67
CA THR A 64 3.19 19.93 -11.92
C THR A 64 4.36 20.13 -12.87
N VAL A 65 4.20 19.75 -14.14
CA VAL A 65 5.24 19.89 -15.16
C VAL A 65 4.66 20.45 -16.45
N ALA A 66 5.34 21.46 -17.01
CA ALA A 66 5.07 21.95 -18.35
C ALA A 66 5.72 21.05 -19.39
N MET A 67 4.92 20.53 -20.33
CA MET A 67 5.37 19.69 -21.45
C MET A 67 5.56 20.54 -22.69
N THR A 68 6.77 20.54 -23.24
CA THR A 68 7.10 21.24 -24.49
C THR A 68 7.00 20.30 -25.70
N ALA A 69 6.53 20.84 -26.83
CA ALA A 69 6.41 20.12 -28.09
C ALA A 69 7.78 19.73 -28.69
N ASN A 70 7.82 18.63 -29.44
CA ASN A 70 8.96 18.21 -30.26
C ASN A 70 10.29 18.01 -29.50
N VAL A 71 10.24 17.87 -28.17
CA VAL A 71 11.40 17.57 -27.33
C VAL A 71 11.09 16.43 -26.37
N THR A 72 12.13 15.77 -25.88
CA THR A 72 11.99 14.77 -24.81
C THR A 72 12.02 15.48 -23.46
N ASN A 73 10.86 15.64 -22.83
CA ASN A 73 10.76 16.17 -21.46
C ASN A 73 11.28 15.11 -20.46
N ILE A 74 12.25 15.48 -19.63
CA ILE A 74 12.82 14.62 -18.58
C ILE A 74 12.38 15.15 -17.23
N VAL A 75 11.70 14.31 -16.46
CA VAL A 75 11.35 14.56 -15.06
C VAL A 75 12.20 13.63 -14.21
N SER A 76 13.16 14.19 -13.48
CA SER A 76 14.11 13.45 -12.64
C SER A 76 13.99 13.85 -11.17
N GLY A 77 14.69 13.14 -10.29
CA GLY A 77 14.69 13.41 -8.85
C GLY A 77 13.42 12.93 -8.13
N ILE A 78 12.65 12.03 -8.77
CA ILE A 78 11.47 11.45 -8.12
C ILE A 78 11.95 10.44 -7.08
N PHE A 79 11.75 10.71 -5.81
CA PHE A 79 12.08 9.78 -4.74
C PHE A 79 10.79 9.35 -4.03
N LEU A 80 10.36 8.11 -4.25
CA LEU A 80 9.13 7.61 -3.65
C LEU A 80 9.21 7.62 -2.11
N PRO A 81 8.13 8.05 -1.42
CA PRO A 81 8.05 7.94 0.04
C PRO A 81 8.24 6.49 0.49
N PRO A 82 8.80 6.22 1.68
CA PRO A 82 8.81 4.86 2.22
C PRO A 82 7.39 4.32 2.38
N THR A 83 7.21 3.02 2.18
CA THR A 83 6.05 2.33 2.76
C THR A 83 6.29 2.09 4.23
N MET A 84 5.20 1.92 4.98
CA MET A 84 5.26 1.69 6.41
C MET A 84 4.01 0.94 6.87
N THR A 85 4.19 0.04 7.82
CA THR A 85 3.14 -0.67 8.56
C THR A 85 3.59 -0.81 10.02
N ILE A 86 2.64 -0.99 10.92
CA ILE A 86 2.88 -1.24 12.34
C ILE A 86 2.26 -2.58 12.72
N ASP A 87 2.86 -3.28 13.68
CA ASP A 87 2.38 -4.58 14.13
C ASP A 87 1.19 -4.49 15.10
N LYS A 88 0.93 -3.32 15.70
CA LYS A 88 -0.10 -3.11 16.72
C LYS A 88 -0.90 -1.82 16.50
N LYS A 89 -2.22 -1.90 16.65
CA LYS A 89 -3.13 -0.73 16.71
C LYS A 89 -3.18 -0.13 18.12
N GLU A 90 -3.13 -0.98 19.16
CA GLU A 90 -2.90 -0.57 20.55
C GLU A 90 -1.70 -1.34 21.10
N VAL A 91 -0.73 -0.64 21.67
CA VAL A 91 0.46 -1.22 22.30
C VAL A 91 0.38 -0.96 23.79
N ARG A 92 0.56 -2.01 24.60
CA ARG A 92 0.62 -1.86 26.05
C ARG A 92 1.86 -1.05 26.41
N TRP A 93 1.70 -0.02 27.23
CA TRP A 93 2.81 0.82 27.66
C TRP A 93 3.96 -0.01 28.24
N GLY A 94 5.17 0.22 27.76
CA GLY A 94 6.35 -0.58 28.09
C GLY A 94 6.65 -1.71 27.10
N GLU A 95 5.74 -2.00 26.17
CA GLU A 95 6.02 -2.90 25.05
C GLU A 95 6.61 -2.16 23.86
N VAL A 96 7.23 -2.93 22.96
CA VAL A 96 7.77 -2.42 21.71
C VAL A 96 6.68 -2.36 20.66
N LEU A 97 6.59 -1.22 19.97
CA LEU A 97 5.88 -1.11 18.69
C LEU A 97 6.86 -1.42 17.56
N VAL A 98 6.54 -2.43 16.74
CA VAL A 98 7.38 -2.80 15.60
C VAL A 98 6.84 -2.12 14.36
N THR A 99 7.68 -1.29 13.76
CA THR A 99 7.36 -0.57 12.51
C THR A 99 8.26 -1.09 11.41
N ILE A 100 7.66 -1.54 10.31
CA ILE A 100 8.40 -2.06 9.14
C ILE A 100 7.96 -1.36 7.87
N GLY A 101 8.86 -1.32 6.89
CA GLY A 101 8.58 -0.69 5.61
C GLY A 101 9.57 -1.07 4.52
N GLN A 102 9.42 -0.47 3.34
CA GLN A 102 10.40 -0.52 2.27
C GLN A 102 10.69 0.88 1.71
N THR A 103 11.91 1.11 1.27
CA THR A 103 12.36 2.31 0.54
C THR A 103 13.50 1.94 -0.44
N ASN A 104 14.20 2.92 -1.01
CA ASN A 104 15.39 2.68 -1.83
C ASN A 104 16.52 2.03 -1.00
N PRO A 105 17.33 1.11 -1.58
CA PRO A 105 18.39 0.42 -0.85
C PRO A 105 19.37 1.34 -0.13
N SER A 106 19.77 0.97 1.08
CA SER A 106 20.79 1.70 1.85
C SER A 106 20.45 3.18 2.12
N SER A 107 19.19 3.57 1.97
CA SER A 107 18.72 4.90 2.37
C SER A 107 18.61 5.02 3.88
N GLU A 108 18.94 6.19 4.41
CA GLU A 108 18.56 6.55 5.79
C GLU A 108 17.05 6.79 5.82
N VAL A 109 16.35 6.16 6.75
CA VAL A 109 14.92 6.37 7.01
C VAL A 109 14.80 7.14 8.31
N THR A 110 14.17 8.31 8.26
CA THR A 110 13.79 9.08 9.45
C THR A 110 12.32 8.80 9.74
N ILE A 111 12.02 8.34 10.96
CA ILE A 111 10.68 8.06 11.46
C ILE A 111 10.34 9.15 12.48
N PHE A 112 9.20 9.79 12.27
CA PHE A 112 8.62 10.81 13.16
C PHE A 112 7.49 10.14 13.93
N VAL A 113 7.51 10.25 15.25
CA VAL A 113 6.43 9.83 16.13
C VAL A 113 5.84 11.09 16.75
N ASN A 114 4.63 11.42 16.33
CA ASN A 114 3.87 12.57 16.79
C ASN A 114 3.12 12.19 18.07
N SER A 115 3.56 12.83 19.15
CA SER A 115 3.14 12.71 20.55
C SER A 115 3.18 14.11 21.17
N GLU A 116 2.90 14.27 22.46
CA GLU A 116 3.07 15.55 23.18
C GLU A 116 4.46 16.16 22.95
N ARG A 117 5.49 15.31 22.90
CA ARG A 117 6.82 15.65 22.41
C ARG A 117 7.15 14.77 21.22
N GLU A 118 7.42 15.38 20.07
CA GLU A 118 7.82 14.64 18.88
C GLU A 118 9.11 13.85 19.15
N VAL A 119 9.05 12.55 18.85
CA VAL A 119 10.22 11.67 18.91
C VAL A 119 10.66 11.35 17.48
N VAL A 120 11.96 11.53 17.21
CA VAL A 120 12.54 11.26 15.90
C VAL A 120 13.53 10.10 16.00
N LYS A 121 13.34 9.07 15.18
CA LYS A 121 14.22 7.91 15.09
C LYS A 121 14.81 7.79 13.69
N LYS A 122 15.98 7.14 13.60
CA LYS A 122 16.67 6.91 12.33
C LYS A 122 17.11 5.46 12.23
N VAL A 123 16.89 4.86 11.06
CA VAL A 123 17.37 3.52 10.70
C VAL A 123 17.88 3.54 9.27
N PHE A 124 18.58 2.49 8.84
CA PHE A 124 18.98 2.33 7.44
C PHE A 124 18.18 1.20 6.79
N ALA A 125 17.76 1.42 5.55
CA ALA A 125 17.21 0.36 4.71
C ALA A 125 18.30 -0.62 4.31
N SER A 126 17.95 -1.91 4.30
CA SER A 126 18.80 -3.00 3.84
C SER A 126 19.00 -2.94 2.32
N ALA A 127 19.85 -3.82 1.79
CA ALA A 127 20.10 -3.90 0.34
C ALA A 127 18.85 -4.25 -0.47
N ASP A 128 17.89 -4.96 0.12
CA ASP A 128 16.59 -5.27 -0.48
C ASP A 128 15.55 -4.15 -0.29
N GLY A 129 15.96 -3.00 0.25
CA GLY A 129 15.11 -1.85 0.54
C GLY A 129 14.27 -1.98 1.82
N SER A 130 14.29 -3.11 2.52
CA SER A 130 13.52 -3.31 3.76
C SER A 130 14.14 -2.57 4.94
N TRP A 131 13.31 -2.02 5.82
CA TRP A 131 13.73 -1.39 7.06
C TRP A 131 12.79 -1.77 8.20
N LEU A 132 13.31 -1.72 9.43
CA LEU A 132 12.61 -2.08 10.65
C LEU A 132 13.04 -1.14 11.78
N LEU A 133 12.07 -0.69 12.57
CA LEU A 133 12.27 0.03 13.83
C LEU A 133 11.52 -0.72 14.95
N ASN A 134 12.25 -1.05 16.01
CA ASN A 134 11.69 -1.44 17.29
C ASN A 134 11.59 -0.18 18.16
N PHE A 135 10.38 0.36 18.33
CA PHE A 135 10.15 1.59 19.07
C PHE A 135 9.75 1.29 20.52
N ASP A 136 10.50 1.82 21.48
CA ASP A 136 10.21 1.71 22.90
C ASP A 136 9.11 2.70 23.29
N THR A 137 7.94 2.19 23.68
CA THR A 137 6.79 3.03 24.01
C THR A 137 6.91 3.73 25.36
N THR A 138 7.93 3.42 26.18
CA THR A 138 8.21 4.18 27.40
C THR A 138 8.70 5.60 27.11
N GLU A 139 9.17 5.87 25.88
CA GLU A 139 9.64 7.20 25.46
C GLU A 139 8.50 8.22 25.27
N ILE A 140 7.25 7.77 25.21
CA ILE A 140 6.07 8.60 24.97
C ILE A 140 4.98 8.32 25.99
N GLU A 141 4.08 9.30 26.14
CA GLU A 141 2.93 9.22 27.02
C GLU A 141 1.89 8.19 26.53
N ARG A 142 1.02 7.77 27.45
CA ARG A 142 -0.16 6.98 27.08
C ARG A 142 -1.14 7.88 26.33
N GLY A 143 -1.76 7.37 25.27
CA GLY A 143 -2.65 8.16 24.43
C GLY A 143 -2.62 7.72 22.98
N ASN A 144 -3.24 8.53 22.13
CA ASN A 144 -3.24 8.33 20.69
C ASN A 144 -2.06 9.06 20.08
N HIS A 145 -1.37 8.38 19.17
CA HIS A 145 -0.17 8.85 18.51
C HIS A 145 -0.28 8.61 17.02
N SER A 146 0.59 9.26 16.26
CA SER A 146 0.77 8.93 14.85
C SER A 146 2.23 8.86 14.48
N THR A 147 2.53 8.11 13.43
CA THR A 147 3.89 8.01 12.90
C THR A 147 3.92 8.15 11.38
N GLN A 148 4.97 8.79 10.89
CA GLN A 148 5.30 8.94 9.47
C GLN A 148 6.78 8.70 9.26
N SER A 149 7.17 8.35 8.04
CA SER A 149 8.57 8.17 7.68
C SER A 149 8.93 8.88 6.37
N ARG A 150 10.20 9.23 6.21
CA ARG A 150 10.80 9.67 4.94
C ARG A 150 12.17 9.05 4.77
N ALA A 151 12.64 8.94 3.53
CA ALA A 151 13.97 8.45 3.22
C ALA A 151 14.89 9.56 2.70
N ALA A 152 16.18 9.38 2.92
CA ALA A 152 17.24 10.23 2.39
C ALA A 152 18.35 9.38 1.76
N LYS A 153 18.87 9.82 0.62
CA LYS A 153 20.03 9.20 -0.04
C LYS A 153 20.74 10.21 -0.93
N GLN A 154 22.05 10.33 -0.78
CA GLN A 154 22.89 11.19 -1.63
C GLN A 154 22.39 12.65 -1.73
N GLY A 155 21.86 13.21 -0.62
CA GLY A 155 21.32 14.57 -0.58
C GLY A 155 19.88 14.74 -1.08
N GLU A 156 19.28 13.71 -1.68
CA GLU A 156 17.86 13.68 -2.02
C GLU A 156 17.03 13.21 -0.82
N ILE A 157 15.86 13.81 -0.62
CA ILE A 157 14.91 13.49 0.45
C ILE A 157 13.56 13.18 -0.18
N SER A 158 12.95 12.05 0.20
CA SER A 158 11.60 11.70 -0.24
C SER A 158 10.54 12.55 0.48
N PRO A 159 9.32 12.65 -0.08
CA PRO A 159 8.16 13.08 0.71
C PRO A 159 7.89 12.10 1.87
N LEU A 160 7.00 12.52 2.78
CA LEU A 160 6.54 11.70 3.89
C LEU A 160 5.65 10.55 3.42
N SER A 161 5.70 9.43 4.15
CA SER A 161 4.78 8.30 4.03
C SER A 161 3.35 8.69 4.40
N LYS A 162 2.41 7.80 4.13
CA LYS A 162 1.09 7.86 4.75
C LYS A 162 1.25 7.83 6.29
N PRO A 163 0.49 8.63 7.04
CA PRO A 163 0.48 8.55 8.49
C PRO A 163 -0.18 7.25 8.93
N LEU A 164 0.39 6.63 9.96
CA LEU A 164 -0.22 5.52 10.69
C LEU A 164 -0.53 5.97 12.10
N SER A 165 -1.73 5.65 12.58
CA SER A 165 -2.16 5.95 13.94
C SER A 165 -2.04 4.71 14.81
N PHE A 166 -1.63 4.90 16.07
CA PHE A 166 -1.58 3.85 17.07
C PHE A 166 -1.88 4.44 18.44
N LYS A 167 -2.23 3.57 19.40
CA LYS A 167 -2.50 3.97 20.77
C LYS A 167 -1.51 3.30 21.73
N VAL A 168 -0.95 4.06 22.65
CA VAL A 168 -0.21 3.53 23.80
C VAL A 168 -1.18 3.44 24.98
N GLY A 169 -1.49 2.23 25.41
CA GLY A 169 -2.55 1.95 26.39
C GLY A 169 -2.18 0.87 27.41
N ASP A 170 -3.19 0.21 27.96
CA ASP A 170 -3.01 -0.86 28.96
C ASP A 170 -3.11 -2.26 28.34
N ARG A 171 -3.38 -2.35 27.03
CA ARG A 171 -3.62 -3.61 26.31
C ARG A 171 -2.78 -3.68 25.03
N THR A 172 -2.59 -4.89 24.54
CA THR A 172 -1.92 -5.17 23.27
C THR A 172 -2.96 -5.65 22.27
N VAL A 173 -3.16 -4.88 21.20
CA VAL A 173 -4.07 -5.18 20.09
C VAL A 173 -3.25 -5.11 18.81
N TYR A 174 -3.01 -6.28 18.21
CA TYR A 174 -2.27 -6.40 16.96
C TYR A 174 -3.03 -5.71 15.80
N ALA A 175 -2.28 -5.13 14.88
CA ALA A 175 -2.83 -4.68 13.62
C ALA A 175 -3.17 -5.91 12.78
N GLU A 176 -4.39 -5.97 12.26
CA GLU A 176 -4.73 -6.92 11.20
C GLU A 176 -3.76 -6.69 10.05
N SER A 177 -3.11 -7.74 9.56
CA SER A 177 -2.26 -7.57 8.39
C SER A 177 -3.14 -7.11 7.22
N GLU A 178 -2.64 -6.20 6.38
CA GLU A 178 -3.35 -5.84 5.13
C GLU A 178 -3.52 -7.07 4.20
N SER A 179 -2.85 -8.19 4.53
CA SER A 179 -3.04 -9.52 3.95
C SER A 179 -4.13 -10.39 4.62
N GLU A 180 -4.63 -10.03 5.81
CA GLU A 180 -5.64 -10.78 6.58
C GLU A 180 -7.01 -10.10 6.63
N SER A 181 -7.20 -8.97 5.93
CA SER A 181 -8.54 -8.58 5.47
C SER A 181 -9.07 -9.49 4.33
N GLN A 182 -8.37 -10.59 4.07
CA GLN A 182 -8.85 -11.80 3.41
C GLN A 182 -9.54 -12.72 4.43
N ALA A 183 -10.43 -12.20 5.27
CA ALA A 183 -11.55 -13.04 5.68
C ALA A 183 -12.23 -13.39 4.36
N THR A 184 -12.16 -14.66 3.93
CA THR A 184 -12.85 -15.22 2.76
C THR A 184 -14.14 -14.43 2.54
N SER A 185 -14.11 -13.45 1.63
CA SER A 185 -15.20 -12.50 1.56
C SER A 185 -16.38 -13.32 1.14
N LYS A 186 -17.47 -13.25 1.91
CA LYS A 186 -18.62 -14.12 1.71
C LYS A 186 -19.10 -13.99 0.26
N GLY A 187 -18.82 -14.97 -0.60
CA GLY A 187 -19.02 -14.85 -2.06
C GLY A 187 -17.79 -15.08 -2.93
N ASP A 188 -16.57 -15.17 -2.36
CA ASP A 188 -15.38 -15.72 -3.03
C ASP A 188 -15.47 -17.24 -2.96
N VAL A 189 -16.11 -17.81 -3.98
CA VAL A 189 -16.46 -19.24 -4.00
C VAL A 189 -15.38 -20.08 -4.67
N ASN A 190 -14.45 -19.44 -5.39
CA ASN A 190 -13.32 -20.08 -6.05
C ASN A 190 -11.99 -19.93 -5.28
N GLY A 191 -11.95 -19.11 -4.23
CA GLY A 191 -10.80 -18.90 -3.35
C GLY A 191 -9.69 -18.06 -3.98
N ASP A 192 -10.00 -17.24 -5.00
CA ASP A 192 -9.03 -16.44 -5.75
C ASP A 192 -8.82 -15.04 -5.20
N SER A 193 -9.37 -14.77 -4.00
CA SER A 193 -9.26 -13.50 -3.29
C SER A 193 -10.14 -12.39 -3.89
N ARG A 194 -11.03 -12.70 -4.84
CA ARG A 194 -11.94 -11.76 -5.50
C ARG A 194 -13.37 -12.30 -5.49
N VAL A 195 -14.33 -11.39 -5.65
CA VAL A 195 -15.74 -11.70 -5.87
C VAL A 195 -16.13 -11.04 -7.17
N ASN A 196 -16.18 -11.85 -8.22
CA ASN A 196 -16.41 -11.36 -9.58
C ASN A 196 -17.23 -12.33 -10.43
N LEU A 197 -17.14 -12.18 -11.75
CA LEU A 197 -17.91 -12.96 -12.71
C LEU A 197 -17.59 -14.46 -12.64
N VAL A 198 -16.39 -14.83 -12.21
CA VAL A 198 -15.99 -16.24 -12.01
C VAL A 198 -16.77 -16.83 -10.84
N ASP A 199 -16.85 -16.14 -9.70
CA ASP A 199 -17.66 -16.58 -8.56
C ASP A 199 -19.15 -16.67 -8.91
N PHE A 200 -19.63 -15.66 -9.63
CA PHE A 200 -21.00 -15.66 -10.16
C PHE A 200 -21.25 -16.90 -11.03
N SER A 201 -20.29 -17.31 -11.86
CA SER A 201 -20.45 -18.48 -12.73
C SER A 201 -20.58 -19.79 -11.92
N VAL A 202 -19.87 -19.89 -10.80
CA VAL A 202 -19.94 -21.05 -9.89
C VAL A 202 -21.28 -21.05 -9.14
N VAL A 203 -21.71 -19.92 -8.57
CA VAL A 203 -23.03 -19.82 -7.90
C VAL A 203 -24.17 -20.06 -8.90
N ALA A 204 -24.08 -19.52 -10.12
CA ALA A 204 -25.07 -19.72 -11.16
C ALA A 204 -25.15 -21.17 -11.66
N TYR A 205 -24.02 -21.87 -11.68
CA TYR A 205 -24.01 -23.30 -11.99
C TYR A 205 -24.87 -24.09 -10.98
N TRP A 206 -24.87 -23.71 -9.70
CA TRP A 206 -25.60 -24.39 -8.63
C TRP A 206 -27.03 -23.90 -8.41
N PHE A 207 -27.49 -22.88 -9.13
CA PHE A 207 -28.82 -22.32 -8.97
C PHE A 207 -29.92 -23.39 -9.13
N LYS A 208 -30.77 -23.53 -8.10
CA LYS A 208 -31.86 -24.52 -8.01
C LYS A 208 -31.42 -25.99 -8.16
N ARG A 209 -30.15 -26.31 -7.97
CA ARG A 209 -29.67 -27.70 -7.92
C ARG A 209 -29.67 -28.23 -6.50
N ALA A 210 -29.87 -29.54 -6.35
CA ALA A 210 -29.78 -30.20 -5.07
C ALA A 210 -28.31 -30.38 -4.64
N ASN A 211 -28.08 -30.33 -3.32
CA ASN A 211 -26.77 -30.53 -2.67
C ASN A 211 -25.66 -29.63 -3.24
N PRO A 212 -25.82 -28.29 -3.21
CA PRO A 212 -24.74 -27.39 -3.56
C PRO A 212 -23.58 -27.53 -2.57
N PRO A 213 -22.33 -27.27 -3.01
CA PRO A 213 -21.21 -27.14 -2.09
C PRO A 213 -21.48 -25.97 -1.13
N ALA A 214 -21.01 -26.08 0.10
CA ALA A 214 -21.15 -25.04 1.13
C ALA A 214 -20.52 -23.70 0.71
N THR A 215 -19.64 -23.69 -0.31
CA THR A 215 -19.08 -22.48 -0.88
C THR A 215 -20.06 -21.74 -1.80
N ALA A 216 -21.02 -22.43 -2.43
CA ALA A 216 -22.01 -21.81 -3.31
C ALA A 216 -23.32 -21.45 -2.59
N ASP A 217 -23.64 -22.14 -1.48
CA ASP A 217 -24.71 -21.80 -0.55
C ASP A 217 -24.21 -20.75 0.46
N LEU A 218 -24.35 -19.49 0.09
CA LEU A 218 -23.78 -18.37 0.83
C LEU A 218 -24.61 -18.03 2.07
N ASN A 219 -25.90 -18.36 2.12
CA ASN A 219 -26.74 -18.14 3.29
C ASN A 219 -26.84 -19.35 4.23
N GLY A 220 -26.43 -20.55 3.79
CA GLY A 220 -26.41 -21.78 4.57
C GLY A 220 -27.77 -22.46 4.69
N ASP A 221 -28.70 -22.19 3.77
CA ASP A 221 -30.07 -22.73 3.81
C ASP A 221 -30.25 -24.06 3.07
N GLY A 222 -29.17 -24.59 2.48
CA GLY A 222 -29.11 -25.82 1.73
C GLY A 222 -29.51 -25.69 0.25
N GLN A 223 -29.81 -24.47 -0.24
CA GLN A 223 -30.22 -24.21 -1.61
C GLN A 223 -29.60 -22.94 -2.17
N VAL A 224 -29.10 -22.98 -3.41
CA VAL A 224 -28.65 -21.75 -4.09
C VAL A 224 -29.83 -21.04 -4.75
N THR A 225 -30.19 -19.87 -4.22
CA THR A 225 -31.32 -19.03 -4.64
C THR A 225 -30.89 -17.60 -4.98
N LEU A 226 -31.86 -16.73 -5.28
CA LEU A 226 -31.61 -15.29 -5.49
C LEU A 226 -31.03 -14.60 -4.23
N VAL A 227 -31.19 -15.19 -3.05
CA VAL A 227 -30.59 -14.69 -1.81
C VAL A 227 -29.07 -14.81 -1.87
N ASP A 228 -28.54 -15.94 -2.32
CA ASP A 228 -27.10 -16.16 -2.50
C ASP A 228 -26.51 -15.21 -3.53
N PHE A 229 -27.21 -15.00 -4.65
CA PHE A 229 -26.80 -13.99 -5.63
C PHE A 229 -26.77 -12.57 -5.05
N SER A 230 -27.68 -12.24 -4.13
CA SER A 230 -27.70 -10.94 -3.45
C SER A 230 -26.50 -10.80 -2.50
N ILE A 231 -26.11 -11.88 -1.83
CA ILE A 231 -24.90 -11.91 -0.98
C ILE A 231 -23.64 -11.77 -1.84
N LEU A 232 -23.57 -12.47 -2.97
CA LEU A 232 -22.45 -12.36 -3.90
C LEU A 232 -22.33 -10.95 -4.48
N ALA A 233 -23.45 -10.35 -4.91
CA ALA A 233 -23.48 -8.97 -5.41
C ALA A 233 -23.10 -7.95 -4.33
N TYR A 234 -23.51 -8.17 -3.08
CA TYR A 234 -23.13 -7.32 -1.95
C TYR A 234 -21.62 -7.33 -1.69
N ASN A 235 -20.97 -8.50 -1.86
CA ASN A 235 -19.53 -8.66 -1.62
C ASN A 235 -18.68 -8.44 -2.88
N TRP A 236 -19.26 -7.97 -3.99
CA TRP A 236 -18.57 -7.77 -5.26
C TRP A 236 -17.38 -6.82 -5.15
N ASN A 237 -16.19 -7.26 -5.56
CA ASN A 237 -14.96 -6.48 -5.37
C ASN A 237 -14.01 -6.40 -6.58
N GLY A 238 -14.31 -7.08 -7.72
CA GLY A 238 -13.58 -6.84 -8.97
C GLY A 238 -13.28 -8.05 -9.83
#